data_AF-A0A2A2W4J1-F1
#
_entry.id   AF-A0A2A2W4J1-F1
#
_cell.length_a   1.000
_cell.length_b   1.000
_cell.length_c   1.000
_cell.angle_alpha   90.00
_cell.angle_beta   90.00
_cell.angle_gamma   90.00
#
_symmetry.space_group_name_H-M   'P 1'
#
loop_
_entity.id
_entity.type
_entity.pdbx_description
1 polymer ?
#
loop_
_entity_poly.entity_id
_entity_poly.type
_entity_poly.pdbx_seq_one_letter_code
_entity_poly.pdbx_strand_id
1 'polypeptide(L)'
;MNSTLRIKPVDANTLQYLRLTGRGNSVVLVEAYTRQQGLFRTDDAVAPNFSEILDFDLSKVEPSVAGPTRPQDRVALGGVRESFQTVFDGAAADASPEELARFKAEGGAKASGYFKASKENLEQPTAAASVTDGSVVIAAITSCTNTSNPSLWIEKRSSLSPTPYSSPPIVTRCIPNLFGSMPPSCGI
;
A
#
# COMPACT_ATOMS: atom_id res chain seq x y z
N MET A 1 -7.25 5.94 -16.05
CA MET A 1 -5.80 5.67 -15.92
C MET A 1 -5.32 4.51 -16.81
N ASN A 2 -6.02 4.17 -17.89
CA ASN A 2 -5.58 3.08 -18.77
C ASN A 2 -4.72 3.68 -19.88
N SER A 3 -3.45 3.31 -19.89
CA SER A 3 -2.43 3.78 -20.84
C SER A 3 -1.65 2.58 -21.36
N THR A 4 -1.28 2.57 -22.64
CA THR A 4 -0.42 1.53 -23.21
C THR A 4 0.97 1.50 -22.55
N LEU A 5 1.53 2.69 -22.27
CA LEU A 5 2.82 2.85 -21.59
C LEU A 5 2.83 4.18 -20.81
N ARG A 6 3.60 4.22 -19.71
CA ARG A 6 3.99 5.47 -19.04
C ARG A 6 5.50 5.51 -18.96
N ILE A 7 6.11 6.58 -19.46
CA ILE A 7 7.56 6.70 -19.53
C ILE A 7 8.04 7.94 -18.77
N LYS A 8 9.17 7.78 -18.07
CA LYS A 8 9.96 8.88 -17.54
C LYS A 8 11.27 8.91 -18.34
N PRO A 9 11.63 10.05 -18.96
CA PRO A 9 12.89 10.17 -19.69
C PRO A 9 14.10 9.85 -18.80
N VAL A 10 15.20 9.43 -19.42
CA VAL A 10 16.47 9.24 -18.68
C VAL A 10 16.99 10.61 -18.28
N ASP A 11 17.32 10.77 -17.01
CA ASP A 11 17.82 12.01 -16.42
C ASP A 11 18.94 11.74 -15.38
N ALA A 12 19.39 12.77 -14.70
CA ALA A 12 20.41 12.65 -13.65
C ALA A 12 19.97 11.72 -12.50
N ASN A 13 18.69 11.71 -12.14
CA ASN A 13 18.14 10.82 -11.11
C ASN A 13 18.23 9.35 -11.55
N THR A 14 17.97 9.08 -12.82
CA THR A 14 18.13 7.74 -13.41
C THR A 14 19.59 7.27 -13.28
N LEU A 15 20.56 8.13 -13.59
CA LEU A 15 21.98 7.81 -13.43
C LEU A 15 22.36 7.60 -11.95
N GLN A 16 21.83 8.41 -11.05
CA GLN A 16 22.01 8.23 -9.61
C GLN A 16 21.45 6.87 -9.15
N TYR A 17 20.26 6.50 -9.61
CA TYR A 17 19.66 5.21 -9.32
C TYR A 17 20.51 4.03 -9.83
N LEU A 18 21.10 4.15 -11.03
CA LEU A 18 22.06 3.14 -11.54
C LEU A 18 23.26 2.99 -10.61
N ARG A 19 23.84 4.09 -10.12
CA ARG A 19 24.95 4.04 -9.14
C ARG A 19 24.51 3.35 -7.84
N LEU A 20 23.38 3.76 -7.28
CA LEU A 20 22.83 3.22 -6.03
C LEU A 20 22.57 1.71 -6.11
N THR A 21 22.26 1.20 -7.29
CA THR A 21 21.96 -0.21 -7.53
C THR A 21 23.17 -1.00 -8.06
N GLY A 22 24.39 -0.50 -7.84
CA GLY A 22 25.63 -1.21 -8.17
C GLY A 22 26.02 -1.18 -9.64
N ARG A 23 25.32 -0.39 -10.48
CA ARG A 23 25.54 -0.28 -11.93
C ARG A 23 26.34 0.97 -12.32
N GLY A 24 27.18 1.46 -11.40
CA GLY A 24 27.98 2.68 -11.58
C GLY A 24 28.90 2.63 -12.81
N ASN A 25 29.48 1.46 -13.12
CA ASN A 25 30.38 1.29 -14.27
C ASN A 25 29.70 1.52 -15.63
N SER A 26 28.37 1.38 -15.71
CA SER A 26 27.61 1.58 -16.94
C SER A 26 27.18 3.04 -17.15
N VAL A 27 27.31 3.90 -16.14
CA VAL A 27 26.72 5.25 -16.15
C VAL A 27 27.29 6.11 -17.28
N VAL A 28 28.60 6.07 -17.50
CA VAL A 28 29.27 6.85 -18.55
C VAL A 28 28.72 6.48 -19.93
N LEU A 29 28.54 5.18 -20.19
CA LEU A 29 27.99 4.68 -21.45
C LEU A 29 26.53 5.10 -21.62
N VAL A 30 25.70 4.90 -20.60
CA VAL A 30 24.27 5.23 -20.63
C VAL A 30 24.07 6.72 -20.86
N GLU A 31 24.80 7.58 -20.16
CA GLU A 31 24.72 9.02 -20.32
C GLU A 31 25.15 9.45 -21.73
N ALA A 32 26.32 9.02 -22.19
CA ALA A 32 26.83 9.38 -23.52
C ALA A 32 25.85 8.94 -24.63
N TYR A 33 25.36 7.71 -24.56
CA TYR A 33 24.41 7.18 -25.53
C TYR A 33 23.09 7.97 -25.52
N THR A 34 22.47 8.14 -24.36
CA THR A 34 21.16 8.81 -24.26
C THR A 34 21.24 10.28 -24.65
N ARG A 35 22.35 10.96 -24.37
CA ARG A 35 22.59 12.33 -24.87
C ARG A 35 22.73 12.36 -26.39
N GLN A 36 23.53 11.47 -26.97
CA GLN A 36 23.72 11.41 -28.42
C GLN A 36 22.43 11.09 -29.17
N GLN A 37 21.55 10.28 -28.57
CA GLN A 37 20.24 9.94 -29.13
C GLN A 37 19.14 10.99 -28.83
N GLY A 38 19.44 12.05 -28.08
CA GLY A 38 18.43 13.04 -27.67
C GLY A 38 17.38 12.51 -26.68
N LEU A 39 17.68 11.43 -25.97
CA LEU A 39 16.80 10.78 -24.99
C LEU A 39 17.04 11.26 -23.55
N PHE A 40 18.17 11.93 -23.30
CA PHE A 40 18.52 12.45 -21.98
C PHE A 40 17.82 13.79 -21.71
N ARG A 41 17.05 13.87 -20.62
CA ARG A 41 16.29 15.06 -20.22
C ARG A 41 17.03 15.84 -19.13
N THR A 42 17.08 17.15 -19.30
CA THR A 42 17.49 18.16 -18.31
C THR A 42 16.33 19.14 -18.10
N ASP A 43 16.31 19.94 -17.04
CA ASP A 43 15.17 20.84 -16.76
C ASP A 43 14.99 21.94 -17.83
N ASP A 44 16.09 22.37 -18.45
CA ASP A 44 16.15 23.40 -19.49
C ASP A 44 15.83 22.88 -20.90
N ALA A 45 15.67 21.56 -21.09
CA ALA A 45 15.36 21.02 -22.41
C ALA A 45 13.95 21.44 -22.89
N VAL A 46 13.82 21.55 -24.21
CA VAL A 46 12.54 21.89 -24.86
C VAL A 46 11.48 20.85 -24.52
N ALA A 47 10.28 21.32 -24.16
CA ALA A 47 9.16 20.43 -23.87
C ALA A 47 8.73 19.68 -25.15
N PRO A 48 8.51 18.36 -25.09
CA PRO A 48 7.96 17.62 -26.22
C PRO A 48 6.55 18.11 -26.58
N ASN A 49 6.20 18.00 -27.86
CA ASN A 49 4.84 18.29 -28.33
C ASN A 49 3.91 17.13 -27.97
N PHE A 50 3.10 17.31 -26.92
CA PHE A 50 2.07 16.35 -26.53
C PHE A 50 0.71 16.75 -27.10
N SER A 51 -0.13 15.76 -27.41
CA SER A 51 -1.52 16.00 -27.83
C SER A 51 -2.37 16.58 -26.70
N GLU A 52 -2.02 16.27 -25.46
CA GLU A 52 -2.67 16.76 -24.25
C GLU A 52 -1.61 16.97 -23.17
N ILE A 53 -1.71 18.07 -22.43
CA ILE A 53 -0.83 18.40 -21.30
C ILE A 53 -1.71 18.50 -20.06
N LEU A 54 -1.30 17.80 -19.00
CA LEU A 54 -1.97 17.81 -17.70
C LEU A 54 -0.99 18.36 -16.66
N ASP A 55 -1.35 19.47 -16.03
CA ASP A 55 -0.57 20.07 -14.95
C ASP A 55 -0.98 19.48 -13.60
N PHE A 56 0.03 19.18 -12.76
CA PHE A 56 -0.18 18.63 -11.43
C PHE A 56 0.72 19.33 -10.42
N ASP A 57 0.10 20.08 -9.52
CA ASP A 57 0.78 20.83 -8.47
C ASP A 57 1.03 19.93 -7.25
N LEU A 58 2.31 19.57 -7.04
CA LEU A 58 2.73 18.71 -5.93
C LEU A 58 2.49 19.35 -4.55
N SER A 59 2.38 20.67 -4.45
CA SER A 59 2.13 21.35 -3.17
C SER A 59 0.73 21.09 -2.63
N LYS A 60 -0.21 20.66 -3.50
CA LYS A 60 -1.58 20.31 -3.14
C LYS A 60 -1.74 18.84 -2.73
N VAL A 61 -0.67 18.05 -2.81
CA VAL A 61 -0.71 16.64 -2.43
C VAL A 61 -0.80 16.52 -0.92
N GLU A 62 -1.74 15.70 -0.45
CA GLU A 62 -1.97 15.38 0.96
C GLU A 62 -1.97 13.85 1.14
N PRO A 63 -1.72 13.36 2.37
CA PRO A 63 -1.89 11.95 2.71
C PRO A 63 -3.30 11.47 2.38
N SER A 64 -3.41 10.35 1.67
CA SER A 64 -4.68 9.80 1.22
C SER A 64 -4.62 8.28 1.14
N VAL A 65 -5.78 7.65 1.18
CA VAL A 65 -5.99 6.23 0.88
C VAL A 65 -6.86 6.09 -0.36
N ALA A 66 -6.84 4.92 -0.98
CA ALA A 66 -7.74 4.58 -2.09
C ALA A 66 -8.66 3.42 -1.68
N GLY A 67 -9.95 3.55 -1.97
CA GLY A 67 -10.96 2.54 -1.64
C GLY A 67 -12.30 3.13 -1.21
N PRO A 68 -13.21 2.31 -0.66
CA PRO A 68 -12.99 0.90 -0.25
C PRO A 68 -13.01 -0.10 -1.41
N THR A 69 -13.61 0.25 -2.56
CA THR A 69 -13.92 -0.72 -3.61
C THR A 69 -13.01 -0.61 -4.83
N ARG A 70 -12.56 0.60 -5.21
CA ARG A 70 -11.79 0.80 -6.45
C ARG A 70 -10.53 1.64 -6.21
N PRO A 71 -9.43 1.39 -6.93
CA PRO A 71 -8.18 2.13 -6.76
C PRO A 71 -8.25 3.63 -7.10
N GLN A 72 -9.20 4.04 -7.93
CA GLN A 72 -9.41 5.46 -8.28
C GLN A 72 -10.20 6.24 -7.22
N ASP A 73 -10.79 5.56 -6.22
CA ASP A 73 -11.60 6.19 -5.19
C ASP A 73 -10.67 6.79 -4.11
N ARG A 74 -10.09 7.96 -4.42
CA ARG A 74 -9.17 8.67 -3.51
C ARG A 74 -9.93 9.33 -2.37
N VAL A 75 -9.48 9.09 -1.14
CA VAL A 75 -10.01 9.71 0.09
C VAL A 75 -8.85 10.31 0.87
N ALA A 76 -8.93 11.60 1.20
CA ALA A 76 -7.97 12.24 2.11
C ALA A 76 -7.92 11.49 3.44
N LEU A 77 -6.74 11.35 4.05
CA LEU A 77 -6.61 10.52 5.26
C LEU A 77 -7.54 11.00 6.40
N GLY A 78 -7.76 12.32 6.50
CA GLY A 78 -8.68 12.90 7.47
C GLY A 78 -10.17 12.62 7.22
N GLY A 79 -10.55 12.18 6.01
CA GLY A 79 -11.94 11.91 5.60
C GLY A 79 -12.30 10.42 5.51
N VAL A 80 -11.40 9.52 5.94
CA VAL A 80 -11.58 8.07 5.81
C VAL A 80 -12.77 7.57 6.62
N ARG A 81 -13.00 8.13 7.80
CA ARG A 81 -14.10 7.74 8.68
C ARG A 81 -15.46 8.02 8.03
N GLU A 82 -15.63 9.22 7.52
CA GLU A 82 -16.86 9.71 6.90
C GLU A 82 -17.14 8.94 5.60
N SER A 83 -16.09 8.66 4.83
CA SER A 83 -16.18 7.83 3.62
C SER A 83 -16.60 6.40 3.95
N PHE A 84 -16.02 5.78 4.98
CA PHE A 84 -16.40 4.44 5.42
C PHE A 84 -17.87 4.37 5.85
N GLN A 85 -18.32 5.32 6.68
CA GLN A 85 -19.70 5.37 7.17
C GLN A 85 -20.70 5.52 6.02
N THR A 86 -20.40 6.39 5.05
CA THR A 86 -21.27 6.62 3.89
C THR A 86 -21.46 5.35 3.07
N VAL A 87 -20.37 4.60 2.81
CA VAL A 87 -20.44 3.34 2.05
C VAL A 87 -21.14 2.25 2.85
N PHE A 88 -20.87 2.18 4.15
CA PHE A 88 -21.47 1.18 5.03
C PHE A 88 -22.99 1.35 5.16
N ASP A 89 -23.45 2.57 5.41
CA ASP A 89 -24.88 2.88 5.55
C ASP A 89 -25.63 2.65 4.22
N GLY A 90 -25.02 3.00 3.09
CA GLY A 90 -25.59 2.73 1.75
C GLY A 90 -25.65 1.23 1.43
N ALA A 91 -24.57 0.49 1.68
CA ALA A 91 -24.53 -0.96 1.46
C ALA A 91 -25.52 -1.71 2.35
N ALA A 92 -25.77 -1.24 3.57
CA ALA A 92 -26.80 -1.79 4.46
C ALA A 92 -28.22 -1.54 3.94
N ALA A 93 -28.45 -0.44 3.21
CA ALA A 93 -29.75 -0.10 2.62
C ALA A 93 -30.05 -0.90 1.35
N ASP A 94 -29.02 -1.25 0.56
CA ASP A 94 -29.18 -1.91 -0.73
C ASP A 94 -29.18 -3.46 -0.66
N ALA A 95 -28.83 -4.04 0.49
CA ALA A 95 -28.72 -5.50 0.64
C ALA A 95 -30.10 -6.18 0.66
N SER A 96 -30.30 -7.18 -0.20
CA SER A 96 -31.51 -8.00 -0.16
C SER A 96 -31.58 -8.84 1.13
N PRO A 97 -32.79 -9.23 1.59
CA PRO A 97 -32.94 -10.08 2.76
C PRO A 97 -32.16 -11.41 2.67
N GLU A 98 -32.02 -11.97 1.46
CA GLU A 98 -31.28 -13.20 1.21
C GLU A 98 -29.76 -13.00 1.32
N GLU A 99 -29.22 -11.90 0.78
CA GLU A 99 -27.80 -11.57 0.92
C GLU A 99 -27.43 -11.28 2.37
N LEU A 100 -28.31 -10.58 3.08
CA LEU A 100 -28.14 -10.31 4.51
C LEU A 100 -28.19 -11.61 5.33
N ALA A 101 -29.07 -12.55 4.96
CA ALA A 101 -29.17 -13.86 5.60
C ALA A 101 -27.95 -14.73 5.33
N ARG A 102 -27.45 -14.76 4.08
CA ARG A 102 -26.21 -15.46 3.70
C ARG A 102 -25.01 -14.89 4.45
N PHE A 103 -24.85 -13.56 4.46
CA PHE A 103 -23.75 -12.88 5.16
C PHE A 103 -23.78 -13.16 6.67
N LYS A 104 -24.96 -13.16 7.29
CA LYS A 104 -25.14 -13.53 8.71
C LYS A 104 -24.88 -15.01 8.99
N ALA A 105 -25.10 -15.90 8.02
CA ALA A 105 -24.83 -17.33 8.15
C ALA A 105 -23.33 -17.66 7.96
N GLU A 106 -22.63 -16.89 7.12
CA GLU A 106 -21.19 -17.00 6.90
C GLU A 106 -20.38 -16.30 8.01
N GLY A 107 -20.96 -15.29 8.66
CA GLY A 107 -20.39 -14.61 9.84
C GLY A 107 -20.53 -15.44 11.11
N GLY A 108 -19.41 -15.85 11.71
CA GLY A 108 -19.41 -16.51 13.01
C GLY A 108 -20.00 -15.61 14.11
N ALA A 109 -21.15 -16.02 14.63
CA ALA A 109 -21.92 -15.46 15.76
C ALA A 109 -22.89 -14.30 15.47
N LYS A 110 -24.01 -14.31 16.19
CA LYS A 110 -25.03 -13.24 16.18
C LYS A 110 -24.42 -11.96 16.75
N ALA A 111 -24.11 -11.00 15.87
CA ALA A 111 -23.80 -9.64 16.29
C ALA A 111 -25.03 -9.02 16.96
N SER A 112 -24.97 -8.84 18.29
CA SER A 112 -25.96 -8.05 19.02
C SER A 112 -25.46 -6.62 19.12
N GLY A 113 -25.93 -5.78 18.19
CA GLY A 113 -25.74 -4.33 18.25
C GLY A 113 -24.38 -3.80 17.78
N TYR A 114 -24.38 -2.51 17.46
CA TYR A 114 -23.18 -1.73 17.15
C TYR A 114 -22.25 -1.71 18.37
N PHE A 115 -21.16 -2.47 18.32
CA PHE A 115 -20.10 -2.34 19.31
C PHE A 115 -19.24 -1.12 18.96
N LYS A 116 -19.37 -0.06 19.75
CA LYS A 116 -18.40 1.04 19.73
C LYS A 116 -17.09 0.48 20.27
N ALA A 117 -16.04 0.44 19.45
CA ALA A 117 -14.73 -0.01 19.89
C ALA A 117 -14.33 0.71 21.19
N SER A 118 -14.14 -0.03 22.29
CA SER A 118 -13.61 0.51 23.53
C SER A 118 -12.15 0.92 23.29
N LYS A 119 -11.72 2.01 23.92
CA LYS A 119 -10.34 2.51 23.80
C LYS A 119 -9.29 1.51 24.32
N GLU A 120 -9.70 0.46 25.04
CA GLU A 120 -8.83 -0.39 25.87
C GLU A 120 -8.39 -1.73 25.25
N ASN A 121 -8.70 -2.04 23.99
CA ASN A 121 -8.33 -3.35 23.41
C ASN A 121 -6.98 -3.39 22.66
N LEU A 122 -6.13 -2.36 22.79
CA LEU A 122 -4.81 -2.35 22.14
C LEU A 122 -3.83 -3.38 22.72
N GLU A 123 -4.05 -3.84 23.96
CA GLU A 123 -3.12 -4.76 24.65
C GLU A 123 -3.54 -6.24 24.60
N GLN A 124 -4.74 -6.58 24.11
CA GLN A 124 -5.21 -7.97 23.99
C GLN A 124 -6.07 -8.20 22.73
N PRO A 125 -5.47 -8.49 21.56
CA PRO A 125 -6.21 -8.60 20.29
C PRO A 125 -6.86 -9.98 20.05
N THR A 126 -6.89 -10.86 21.05
CA THR A 126 -7.15 -12.30 20.82
C THR A 126 -8.60 -12.74 20.93
N ALA A 127 -9.54 -11.88 21.34
CA ALA A 127 -10.95 -12.23 21.35
C ALA A 127 -11.60 -11.85 20.02
N ALA A 128 -12.00 -12.82 19.20
CA ALA A 128 -12.80 -12.58 17.99
C ALA A 128 -14.06 -11.71 18.25
N ALA A 129 -14.54 -11.70 19.50
CA ALA A 129 -15.64 -10.87 19.97
C ALA A 129 -15.35 -9.36 20.03
N SER A 130 -14.10 -8.90 19.90
CA SER A 130 -13.75 -7.48 19.90
C SER A 130 -13.67 -6.86 18.51
N VAL A 131 -13.86 -7.64 17.44
CA VAL A 131 -13.86 -7.16 16.07
C VAL A 131 -15.21 -6.51 15.78
N THR A 132 -15.16 -5.25 15.34
CA THR A 132 -16.34 -4.45 14.99
C THR A 132 -16.24 -3.95 13.55
N ASP A 133 -17.33 -3.44 12.99
CA ASP A 133 -17.28 -2.76 11.69
C ASP A 133 -16.21 -1.65 11.68
N GLY A 134 -15.43 -1.59 10.61
CA GLY A 134 -14.29 -0.69 10.47
C GLY A 134 -12.98 -1.18 11.13
N SER A 135 -12.97 -2.35 11.77
CA SER A 135 -11.74 -2.95 12.29
C SER A 135 -10.80 -3.34 11.15
N VAL A 136 -9.52 -2.96 11.26
CA VAL A 136 -8.47 -3.39 10.32
C VAL A 136 -7.98 -4.77 10.72
N VAL A 137 -8.45 -5.80 10.02
CA VAL A 137 -8.06 -7.20 10.29
C VAL A 137 -6.86 -7.67 9.46
N ILE A 138 -6.53 -6.94 8.38
CA ILE A 138 -5.35 -7.17 7.55
C ILE A 138 -4.64 -5.82 7.37
N ALA A 139 -3.40 -5.75 7.83
CA ALA A 139 -2.49 -4.64 7.57
C ALA A 139 -1.22 -5.21 6.94
N ALA A 140 -1.09 -5.08 5.62
CA ALA A 140 -0.01 -5.71 4.87
C ALA A 140 0.76 -4.67 4.06
N ILE A 141 2.09 -4.71 4.15
CA ILE A 141 2.97 -3.95 3.26
C ILE A 141 3.36 -4.88 2.12
N THR A 142 2.71 -4.72 0.97
CA THR A 142 2.85 -5.63 -0.16
C THR A 142 3.03 -4.86 -1.48
N SER A 143 3.17 -5.62 -2.57
CA SER A 143 3.33 -5.15 -3.97
C SER A 143 4.65 -4.44 -4.28
N CYS A 144 5.06 -4.46 -5.56
CA CYS A 144 6.27 -3.79 -6.03
C CYS A 144 6.17 -2.25 -6.02
N THR A 145 4.95 -1.70 -6.06
CA THR A 145 4.70 -0.24 -6.15
C THR A 145 5.28 0.53 -4.96
N ASN A 146 5.12 -0.01 -3.75
CA ASN A 146 5.60 0.65 -2.53
C ASN A 146 6.91 0.03 -2.02
N THR A 147 7.10 -1.28 -2.20
CA THR A 147 8.23 -1.99 -1.59
C THR A 147 9.56 -1.67 -2.27
N SER A 148 9.53 -1.20 -3.53
CA SER A 148 10.73 -0.76 -4.27
C SER A 148 11.25 0.62 -3.87
N ASN A 149 10.50 1.39 -3.05
CA ASN A 149 10.91 2.71 -2.61
C ASN A 149 11.48 2.67 -1.17
N PRO A 150 12.82 2.74 -0.99
CA PRO A 150 13.45 2.62 0.32
C PRO A 150 13.04 3.73 1.29
N SER A 151 12.71 4.93 0.80
CA SER A 151 12.30 6.06 1.64
C SER A 151 11.05 5.73 2.47
N LEU A 152 10.10 5.01 1.88
CA LEU A 152 8.85 4.62 2.56
C LEU A 152 9.07 3.57 3.65
N TRP A 153 10.13 2.78 3.57
CA TRP A 153 10.49 1.82 4.61
C TRP A 153 11.16 2.49 5.80
N ILE A 154 12.05 3.45 5.53
CA ILE A 154 12.76 4.19 6.57
C ILE A 154 11.75 4.98 7.42
N GLU A 155 10.79 5.65 6.78
CA GLU A 155 9.72 6.40 7.45
C GLU A 155 8.83 5.52 8.33
N LYS A 156 8.47 4.32 7.85
CA LYS A 156 7.71 3.35 8.64
C LYS A 156 8.45 2.87 9.87
N ARG A 157 9.78 2.72 9.78
CA ARG A 157 10.60 2.32 10.93
C ARG A 157 10.72 3.43 11.96
N SER A 158 10.88 4.69 11.53
CA SER A 158 11.03 5.83 12.45
C SER A 158 9.73 6.24 13.15
N SER A 159 8.57 5.93 12.55
CA SER A 159 7.24 6.21 13.13
C SER A 159 6.76 5.14 14.13
N LEU A 160 7.40 3.96 14.15
CA LEU A 160 7.21 2.97 15.21
C LEU A 160 8.09 3.37 16.40
N SER A 161 7.47 3.90 17.47
CA SER A 161 8.16 4.18 18.73
C SER A 161 8.95 2.95 19.19
N PRO A 162 10.14 3.10 19.82
CA PRO A 162 10.83 1.98 20.44
C PRO A 162 9.99 1.49 21.61
N THR A 163 9.11 0.52 21.38
CA THR A 163 8.48 -0.21 22.48
C THR A 163 9.56 -1.10 23.12
N PRO A 164 9.63 -1.18 24.46
CA PRO A 164 10.67 -1.92 25.17
C PRO A 164 10.52 -3.45 25.10
N TYR A 165 9.73 -3.97 24.15
CA TYR A 165 9.50 -5.41 24.05
C TYR A 165 10.38 -6.04 22.97
N SER A 166 11.30 -6.86 23.47
CA SER A 166 12.08 -7.85 22.73
C SER A 166 11.21 -8.66 21.77
N SER A 167 11.71 -8.84 20.55
CA SER A 167 11.21 -9.64 19.42
C SER A 167 10.31 -8.90 18.42
N PRO A 168 10.69 -8.84 17.12
CA PRO A 168 9.82 -8.28 16.10
C PRO A 168 8.58 -9.16 15.91
N PRO A 169 7.41 -8.61 15.52
CA PRO A 169 6.26 -9.42 15.12
C PRO A 169 6.50 -9.90 13.69
N ILE A 170 7.55 -10.69 13.47
CA ILE A 170 7.64 -11.55 12.30
C ILE A 170 6.81 -12.78 12.68
N VAL A 171 5.50 -12.71 12.46
CA VAL A 171 4.67 -13.92 12.43
C VAL A 171 4.93 -14.60 11.09
N THR A 172 6.13 -15.19 10.92
CA THR A 172 6.33 -16.27 9.95
C THR A 172 5.68 -17.49 10.57
N ARG A 173 4.34 -17.59 10.50
CA ARG A 173 3.69 -18.88 10.70
C ARG A 173 4.04 -19.71 9.47
N CYS A 174 5.05 -20.58 9.61
CA CYS A 174 5.30 -21.65 8.66
C CYS A 174 3.98 -22.38 8.42
N ILE A 175 3.48 -22.33 7.19
CA ILE A 175 2.40 -23.20 6.74
C ILE A 175 2.91 -24.63 6.92
N PRO A 176 2.27 -25.50 7.73
CA PRO A 176 2.66 -26.89 7.79
C PRO A 176 2.56 -27.48 6.38
N ASN A 177 3.67 -28.04 5.91
CA ASN A 177 3.74 -28.72 4.62
C ASN A 177 2.61 -29.76 4.53
N LEU A 178 1.70 -29.57 3.57
CA LEU A 178 0.61 -30.49 3.24
C LEU A 178 1.11 -31.77 2.52
N PHE A 179 2.43 -31.94 2.37
CA PHE A 179 3.04 -33.13 1.80
C PHE A 179 4.26 -33.57 2.65
N GLY A 180 4.32 -34.87 2.92
CA GLY A 180 5.12 -35.49 3.98
C GLY A 180 6.65 -35.40 3.88
N SER A 181 7.24 -35.61 5.06
CA SER A 181 8.62 -36.03 5.36
C SER A 181 9.79 -35.20 4.81
N MET A 182 10.11 -34.08 5.46
CA MET A 182 11.49 -33.62 5.71
C MET A 182 11.53 -32.75 6.98
N PRO A 183 12.57 -32.87 7.84
CA PRO A 183 12.67 -32.03 9.04
C PRO A 183 13.03 -30.57 8.68
N PRO A 184 12.51 -29.57 9.41
CA PRO A 184 12.82 -28.18 9.16
C PRO A 184 14.24 -27.84 9.63
N SER A 185 15.12 -27.44 8.71
CA SER A 185 16.37 -26.74 9.04
C SER A 185 16.11 -25.23 9.07
N CYS A 186 16.19 -24.64 10.26
CA CYS A 186 16.30 -23.19 10.44
C CYS A 186 17.79 -22.83 10.54
N GLY A 187 18.32 -22.16 9.53
CA GLY A 187 19.60 -21.45 9.61
C GLY A 187 19.35 -19.97 9.95
N ILE A 188 20.22 -19.42 10.80
CA ILE A 188 20.29 -17.98 11.16
C ILE A 188 20.63 -17.16 9.91
#